data_AF-A0A8H6FZU2-F1
#
_entry.id   AF-A0A8H6FZU2-F1
#
_cell.length_a   1.000
_cell.length_b   1.000
_cell.length_c   1.000
_cell.angle_alpha   90.00
_cell.angle_beta   90.00
_cell.angle_gamma   90.00
#
_symmetry.space_group_name_H-M   'P 1'
#
loop_
_entity.id
_entity.type
_entity.pdbx_description
1 polymer ?
#
loop_
_entity_poly.entity_id
_entity_poly.type
_entity_poly.pdbx_seq_one_letter_code
_entity_poly.pdbx_strand_id
1 'polypeptide(L)'
;MLVGSSVRSATVGSSPSVSPVSAKTPRPRPPLSIRSPPSDNSLLRKREADRFGRQRLKGDGFMKSRVKHVSQNIIRSKWTVLDGDAQAKVEELLRSTELPVLASYSSEQRKIVAQIALRSINGTLCKCLPRMPFPPKTKEIHFDYDTLVKDNRDLQQSLATSVKSNLSLVNEVEKQKLALSSERHELEGLGSADRRVVG
;
A
#
# COMPACT_ATOMS: atom_id res chain seq x y z
N MET A 1 37.64 88.38 -14.07
CA MET A 1 37.01 89.54 -13.40
C MET A 1 35.57 89.18 -13.06
N LEU A 2 35.11 89.58 -11.86
CA LEU A 2 33.73 89.67 -11.35
C LEU A 2 33.05 88.30 -11.02
N VAL A 3 33.02 87.77 -9.79
CA VAL A 3 32.59 88.25 -8.43
C VAL A 3 31.11 88.01 -8.14
N GLY A 4 30.86 87.29 -7.03
CA GLY A 4 29.69 87.38 -6.13
C GLY A 4 28.34 86.83 -6.66
N SER A 5 27.39 86.34 -5.86
CA SER A 5 27.18 86.40 -4.41
C SER A 5 26.13 85.35 -4.01
N SER A 6 26.40 84.48 -3.04
CA SER A 6 25.77 84.40 -1.71
C SER A 6 24.36 84.98 -1.55
N VAL A 7 23.36 84.13 -1.26
CA VAL A 7 22.39 84.37 -0.16
C VAL A 7 21.94 83.03 0.45
N ARG A 8 21.90 83.02 1.79
CA ARG A 8 21.43 81.95 2.68
C ARG A 8 19.90 82.01 2.83
N SER A 9 19.27 80.90 3.23
CA SER A 9 18.34 80.87 4.38
C SER A 9 17.92 79.44 4.73
N ALA A 10 17.77 79.22 6.04
CA ALA A 10 17.45 77.98 6.73
C ALA A 10 15.94 77.68 6.70
N THR A 11 15.52 76.43 6.99
CA THR A 11 14.94 76.02 8.28
C THR A 11 14.22 74.66 8.20
N VAL A 12 14.59 73.79 9.14
CA VAL A 12 13.73 72.96 10.03
C VAL A 12 12.81 71.89 9.42
N GLY A 13 13.20 70.63 9.69
CA GLY A 13 12.36 69.67 10.42
C GLY A 13 11.32 68.86 9.64
N SER A 14 11.62 67.58 9.41
CA SER A 14 10.61 66.53 9.63
C SER A 14 11.21 65.14 9.71
N SER A 15 10.59 64.35 10.58
CA SER A 15 11.05 63.16 11.27
C SER A 15 11.25 61.90 10.40
N PRO A 16 12.02 60.92 10.92
CA PRO A 16 12.17 59.60 10.31
C PRO A 16 10.86 58.78 10.37
N SER A 17 10.53 58.17 9.23
CA SER A 17 9.47 57.19 9.06
C SER A 17 9.76 55.93 9.90
N VAL A 18 9.00 55.75 10.97
CA VAL A 18 8.97 54.53 11.78
C VAL A 18 7.69 53.78 11.44
N SER A 19 7.84 52.55 10.95
CA SER A 19 6.74 51.62 10.66
C SER A 19 5.92 51.31 11.92
N PRO A 20 4.57 51.28 11.87
CA PRO A 20 3.77 50.85 12.99
C PRO A 20 3.78 49.32 13.14
N VAL A 21 4.20 48.87 14.32
CA VAL A 21 4.03 47.49 14.81
C VAL A 21 2.53 47.22 14.99
N SER A 22 2.00 46.28 14.22
CA SER A 22 0.62 45.82 14.30
C SER A 22 0.34 45.16 15.65
N ALA A 23 -0.46 45.84 16.48
CA ALA A 23 -0.98 45.31 17.73
C ALA A 23 -1.88 44.08 17.47
N LYS A 24 -1.68 43.04 18.27
CA LYS A 24 -2.36 41.74 18.19
C LYS A 24 -3.63 41.81 19.04
N THR A 25 -4.78 42.06 18.42
CA THR A 25 -6.09 42.04 19.09
C THR A 25 -6.47 40.61 19.51
N PRO A 26 -6.93 40.35 20.74
CA PRO A 26 -7.40 39.02 21.14
C PRO A 26 -8.72 38.69 20.43
N ARG A 27 -8.80 37.51 19.80
CA ARG A 27 -10.04 37.02 19.18
C ARG A 27 -11.14 36.80 20.23
N PRO A 28 -12.41 37.12 19.94
CA PRO A 28 -13.52 36.74 20.80
C PRO A 28 -13.74 35.22 20.77
N ARG A 29 -13.98 34.62 21.94
CA ARG A 29 -14.33 33.19 22.06
C ARG A 29 -15.73 32.95 21.50
N PRO A 30 -15.97 31.86 20.74
CA PRO A 30 -17.32 31.49 20.33
C PRO A 30 -18.16 31.08 21.56
N PRO A 31 -19.49 31.31 21.54
CA PRO A 31 -20.36 30.91 22.63
C PRO A 31 -20.39 29.38 22.78
N LEU A 32 -20.38 28.93 24.04
CA LEU A 32 -20.50 27.53 24.39
C LEU A 32 -21.84 26.98 23.90
N SER A 33 -21.78 26.12 22.87
CA SER A 33 -22.92 25.34 22.42
C SER A 33 -23.34 24.41 23.56
N ILE A 34 -24.52 24.67 24.13
CA ILE A 34 -25.19 23.79 25.09
C ILE A 34 -25.35 22.43 24.41
N ARG A 35 -24.62 21.44 24.93
CA ARG A 35 -24.58 20.08 24.42
C ARG A 35 -25.85 19.37 24.88
N SER A 36 -26.84 19.25 24.00
CA SER A 36 -28.00 18.37 24.24
C SER A 36 -27.52 16.94 24.51
N PRO A 37 -28.17 16.19 25.41
CA PRO A 37 -27.78 14.83 25.74
C PRO A 37 -27.90 13.93 24.49
N PRO A 38 -26.95 13.00 24.27
CA PRO A 38 -27.00 12.10 23.14
C PRO A 38 -28.19 11.13 23.32
N SER A 39 -29.09 11.11 22.35
CA SER A 39 -30.16 10.12 22.28
C SER A 39 -29.59 8.69 22.28
N ASP A 40 -30.21 7.79 23.05
CA ASP A 40 -29.80 6.39 23.28
C ASP A 40 -29.63 5.55 21.99
N ASN A 41 -30.23 5.98 20.88
CA ASN A 41 -30.11 5.33 19.59
C ASN A 41 -28.68 5.42 18.99
N SER A 42 -27.85 6.34 19.47
CA SER A 42 -26.46 6.49 19.02
C SER A 42 -25.54 5.36 19.53
N LEU A 43 -25.82 4.80 20.71
CA LEU A 43 -25.04 3.72 21.30
C LEU A 43 -25.37 2.36 20.66
N LEU A 44 -26.63 2.16 20.26
CA LEU A 44 -27.06 0.98 19.51
C LEU A 44 -26.47 0.96 18.10
N ARG A 45 -26.52 2.08 17.35
CA ARG A 45 -25.87 2.17 16.03
C ARG A 45 -24.35 1.99 16.09
N LYS A 46 -23.70 2.45 17.16
CA LYS A 46 -22.25 2.27 17.34
C LYS A 46 -21.88 0.82 17.67
N ARG A 47 -22.70 0.12 18.46
CA ARG A 47 -22.52 -1.32 18.73
C ARG A 47 -22.79 -2.20 17.52
N GLU A 48 -23.67 -1.80 16.62
CA GLU A 48 -23.92 -2.50 15.35
C GLU A 48 -22.79 -2.27 14.35
N ALA A 49 -22.30 -1.02 14.21
CA ALA A 49 -21.14 -0.71 13.37
C ALA A 49 -19.86 -1.46 13.81
N ASP A 50 -19.65 -1.61 15.12
CA ASP A 50 -18.53 -2.39 15.67
C ASP A 50 -18.68 -3.91 15.48
N ARG A 51 -19.91 -4.41 15.32
CA ARG A 51 -20.16 -5.82 14.98
C ARG A 51 -19.93 -6.09 13.50
N PHE A 52 -20.47 -5.26 12.62
CA PHE A 52 -20.25 -5.38 11.17
C PHE A 52 -18.80 -5.11 10.76
N GLY A 53 -18.09 -4.20 11.44
CA GLY A 53 -16.67 -3.93 11.18
C GLY A 53 -15.73 -5.05 11.62
N ARG A 54 -16.04 -5.78 12.70
CA ARG A 54 -15.21 -6.90 13.19
C ARG A 54 -15.47 -8.22 12.46
N GLN A 55 -16.65 -8.41 11.88
CA GLN A 55 -17.01 -9.65 11.21
C GLN A 55 -16.51 -9.70 9.74
N ARG A 56 -16.15 -8.56 9.14
CA ARG A 56 -15.69 -8.47 7.75
C ARG A 56 -14.20 -8.75 7.50
N LEU A 57 -13.42 -9.03 8.54
CA LEU A 57 -11.96 -9.29 8.43
C LEU A 57 -11.56 -10.72 8.84
N LYS A 58 -12.53 -11.61 9.08
CA LYS A 58 -12.31 -13.06 9.17
C LYS A 58 -12.51 -13.72 7.80
N GLY A 59 -12.02 -13.06 6.75
CA GLY A 59 -11.90 -13.62 5.42
C GLY A 59 -10.43 -13.90 5.16
N ASP A 60 -10.14 -15.10 4.70
CA ASP A 60 -8.81 -15.62 4.42
C ASP A 60 -7.88 -14.63 3.71
N GLY A 61 -6.61 -14.63 4.13
CA GLY A 61 -5.50 -14.42 3.20
C GLY A 61 -5.01 -12.99 2.92
N PHE A 62 -5.35 -11.97 3.73
CA PHE A 62 -4.61 -10.70 3.60
C PHE A 62 -3.21 -10.88 4.20
N MET A 63 -2.20 -11.06 3.33
CA MET A 63 -0.80 -10.98 3.75
C MET A 63 -0.58 -9.61 4.38
N LYS A 64 -0.28 -9.58 5.68
CA LYS A 64 0.07 -8.34 6.37
C LYS A 64 1.34 -7.80 5.75
N SER A 65 1.28 -6.57 5.23
CA SER A 65 2.47 -5.90 4.72
C SER A 65 3.51 -5.85 5.85
N ARG A 66 4.71 -6.37 5.57
CA ARG A 66 5.78 -6.46 6.55
C ARG A 66 6.83 -5.39 6.25
N VAL A 67 6.83 -4.32 7.02
CA VAL A 67 7.85 -3.28 6.91
C VAL A 67 9.15 -3.79 7.56
N LYS A 68 10.24 -3.80 6.82
CA LYS A 68 11.58 -4.13 7.32
C LYS A 68 12.46 -2.90 7.26
N HIS A 69 13.15 -2.59 8.36
CA HIS A 69 14.18 -1.55 8.36
C HIS A 69 15.44 -2.06 7.65
N VAL A 70 15.95 -1.31 6.68
CA VAL A 70 17.16 -1.65 5.91
C VAL A 70 18.22 -0.59 6.21
N SER A 71 19.40 -1.03 6.63
CA SER A 71 20.49 -0.10 6.92
C SER A 71 21.03 0.54 5.64
N GLN A 72 21.51 1.78 5.72
CA GLN A 72 22.11 2.49 4.58
C GLN A 72 23.32 1.74 4.00
N ASN A 73 24.07 1.03 4.84
CA ASN A 73 25.18 0.20 4.41
C ASN A 73 24.72 -0.92 3.47
N ILE A 74 23.57 -1.56 3.74
CA ILE A 74 23.00 -2.60 2.89
C ILE A 74 22.54 -1.99 1.56
N ILE A 75 21.93 -0.80 1.59
CA ILE A 75 21.50 -0.11 0.36
C ILE A 75 22.73 0.18 -0.50
N ARG A 76 23.78 0.81 0.05
CA ARG A 76 24.97 1.19 -0.73
C ARG A 76 25.79 -0.01 -1.23
N SER A 77 25.79 -1.13 -0.51
CA SER A 77 26.62 -2.30 -0.86
C SER A 77 25.92 -3.35 -1.71
N LYS A 78 24.61 -3.57 -1.50
CA LYS A 78 23.86 -4.68 -2.12
C LYS A 78 22.81 -4.25 -3.13
N TRP A 79 22.37 -2.99 -3.08
CA TRP A 79 21.37 -2.52 -4.05
C TRP A 79 22.09 -2.08 -5.30
N THR A 80 21.66 -2.63 -6.42
CA THR A 80 22.23 -2.36 -7.74
C THR A 80 21.33 -1.40 -8.49
N VAL A 81 21.89 -0.75 -9.50
CA VAL A 81 21.08 -0.03 -10.48
C VAL A 81 20.28 -1.04 -11.29
N LEU A 82 19.08 -0.64 -11.70
CA LEU A 82 18.21 -1.46 -12.52
C LEU A 82 18.78 -1.62 -13.94
N ASP A 83 18.55 -2.78 -14.56
CA ASP A 83 18.97 -3.03 -15.94
C ASP A 83 18.22 -2.14 -16.95
N GLY A 84 18.80 -1.90 -18.12
CA GLY A 84 18.25 -1.00 -19.15
C GLY A 84 16.84 -1.38 -19.60
N ASP A 85 16.61 -2.67 -19.83
CA ASP A 85 15.30 -3.20 -20.26
C ASP A 85 14.23 -2.97 -19.18
N ALA A 86 14.59 -3.20 -17.92
CA ALA A 86 13.72 -2.96 -16.79
C ALA A 86 13.48 -1.46 -16.54
N GLN A 87 14.45 -0.58 -16.83
CA GLN A 87 14.23 0.86 -16.82
C GLN A 87 13.23 1.28 -17.90
N ALA A 88 13.40 0.80 -19.13
CA ALA A 88 12.48 1.08 -20.24
C ALA A 88 11.03 0.66 -19.90
N LYS A 89 10.86 -0.46 -19.19
CA LYS A 89 9.55 -0.90 -18.70
C LYS A 89 8.95 0.05 -17.67
N VAL A 90 9.76 0.58 -16.75
CA VAL A 90 9.30 1.61 -15.80
C VAL A 90 8.90 2.90 -16.52
N GLU A 91 9.64 3.31 -17.55
CA GLU A 91 9.26 4.48 -18.36
C GLU A 91 7.95 4.28 -19.13
N GLU A 92 7.72 3.08 -19.65
CA GLU A 92 6.44 2.70 -20.26
C GLU A 92 5.31 2.76 -19.24
N LEU A 93 5.51 2.23 -18.02
CA LEU A 93 4.53 2.27 -16.95
C LEU A 93 4.20 3.71 -16.53
N LEU A 94 5.20 4.57 -16.39
CA LEU A 94 4.99 5.99 -16.09
C LEU A 94 4.18 6.70 -17.18
N ARG A 95 4.38 6.34 -18.46
CA ARG A 95 3.57 6.86 -19.57
C ARG A 95 2.15 6.32 -19.57
N SER A 96 1.95 5.04 -19.32
CA SER A 96 0.61 4.44 -19.30
C SER A 96 -0.26 4.98 -18.16
N THR A 97 0.35 5.37 -17.03
CA THR A 97 -0.36 6.03 -15.91
C THR A 97 -0.84 7.45 -16.21
N GLU A 98 -0.40 8.10 -17.30
CA GLU A 98 -0.87 9.44 -17.68
C GLU A 98 -2.36 9.43 -18.05
N LEU A 99 -2.77 8.48 -18.89
CA LEU A 99 -4.15 8.38 -19.41
C LEU A 99 -5.23 8.26 -18.32
N PRO A 100 -5.12 7.36 -17.32
CA PRO A 100 -6.14 7.26 -16.27
C PRO A 100 -6.20 8.53 -15.39
N VAL A 101 -5.08 9.19 -15.15
CA VAL A 101 -5.06 10.45 -14.39
C VAL A 101 -5.78 11.54 -15.18
N LEU A 102 -5.52 11.67 -16.48
CA LEU A 102 -6.23 12.64 -17.33
C LEU A 102 -7.73 12.33 -17.45
N ALA A 103 -8.11 11.06 -17.51
CA ALA A 103 -9.50 10.62 -17.56
C ALA A 103 -10.28 10.97 -16.27
N SER A 104 -9.59 11.12 -15.14
CA SER A 104 -10.23 11.53 -13.87
C SER A 104 -10.71 12.98 -13.86
N TYR A 105 -10.17 13.84 -14.73
CA TYR A 105 -10.54 15.26 -14.81
C TYR A 105 -11.61 15.49 -15.87
N SER A 106 -12.71 16.14 -15.49
CA SER A 106 -13.79 16.49 -16.44
C SER A 106 -13.45 17.72 -17.31
N SER A 107 -12.77 18.73 -16.75
CA SER A 107 -12.46 19.99 -17.44
C SER A 107 -11.16 19.91 -18.25
N GLU A 108 -11.18 20.36 -19.51
CA GLU A 108 -10.02 20.39 -20.41
C GLU A 108 -8.85 21.21 -19.87
N GLN A 109 -9.11 22.37 -19.25
CA GLN A 109 -8.06 23.23 -18.70
C GLN A 109 -7.27 22.50 -17.59
N ARG A 110 -7.95 21.71 -16.75
CA ARG A 110 -7.27 20.92 -15.71
C ARG A 110 -6.52 19.73 -16.31
N LYS A 111 -7.00 19.14 -17.41
CA LYS A 111 -6.26 18.09 -18.13
C LYS A 111 -4.94 18.62 -18.67
N ILE A 112 -4.92 19.82 -19.26
CA ILE A 112 -3.69 20.44 -19.77
C ILE A 112 -2.69 20.69 -18.64
N VAL A 113 -3.13 21.26 -17.51
CA VAL A 113 -2.27 21.51 -16.35
C VAL A 113 -1.73 20.20 -15.76
N ALA A 114 -2.59 19.20 -15.59
CA ALA A 114 -2.21 17.88 -15.11
C ALA A 114 -1.20 17.21 -16.06
N GLN A 115 -1.40 17.29 -17.37
CA GLN A 115 -0.49 16.75 -18.37
C GLN A 115 0.90 17.40 -18.30
N ILE A 116 0.98 18.72 -18.17
CA ILE A 116 2.26 19.43 -18.04
C ILE A 116 2.97 18.98 -16.75
N ALA A 117 2.24 18.91 -15.64
CA ALA A 117 2.78 18.45 -14.36
C ALA A 117 3.28 17.00 -14.44
N LEU A 118 2.49 16.09 -15.00
CA LEU A 118 2.84 14.68 -15.16
C LEU A 118 4.06 14.48 -16.05
N ARG A 119 4.15 15.19 -17.18
CA ARG A 119 5.33 15.12 -18.06
C ARG A 119 6.59 15.62 -17.36
N SER A 120 6.48 16.68 -16.56
CA SER A 120 7.59 17.19 -15.75
C SER A 120 8.06 16.13 -14.75
N ILE A 121 7.13 15.55 -13.99
CA ILE A 121 7.42 14.50 -13.00
C ILE A 121 8.03 13.28 -13.68
N ASN A 122 7.41 12.75 -14.73
CA ASN A 122 7.93 11.60 -15.48
C ASN A 122 9.33 11.87 -16.01
N GLY A 123 9.58 13.06 -16.57
CA GLY A 123 10.92 13.46 -17.02
C GLY A 123 11.96 13.51 -15.89
N THR A 124 11.58 13.94 -14.69
CA THR A 124 12.49 13.91 -13.52
C THR A 124 12.74 12.49 -13.01
N LEU A 125 11.72 11.64 -12.99
CA LEU A 125 11.82 10.26 -12.54
C LEU A 125 12.69 9.44 -13.50
N CYS A 126 12.46 9.56 -14.82
CA CYS A 126 13.27 8.91 -15.85
C CYS A 126 14.76 9.26 -15.72
N LYS A 127 15.09 10.54 -15.48
CA LYS A 127 16.48 10.98 -15.26
C LYS A 127 17.11 10.40 -13.99
N CYS A 128 16.30 10.07 -12.98
CA CYS A 128 16.76 9.50 -11.73
C CYS A 128 16.89 7.97 -11.78
N LEU A 129 16.20 7.27 -12.70
CA LEU A 129 16.21 5.81 -12.81
C LEU A 129 17.63 5.20 -12.91
N PRO A 130 18.55 5.73 -13.73
CA PRO A 130 19.90 5.16 -13.86
C PRO A 130 20.76 5.31 -12.60
N ARG A 131 20.36 6.18 -11.65
CA ARG A 131 21.11 6.44 -10.42
C ARG A 131 20.39 5.93 -9.17
N MET A 132 19.16 5.44 -9.31
CA MET A 132 18.36 4.98 -8.18
C MET A 132 18.78 3.55 -7.78
N PRO A 133 19.13 3.30 -6.51
CA PRO A 133 19.43 1.95 -6.06
C PRO A 133 18.13 1.16 -5.93
N PHE A 134 18.10 -0.06 -6.48
CA PHE A 134 16.97 -0.97 -6.36
C PHE A 134 17.32 -2.18 -5.50
N PRO A 135 16.34 -2.77 -4.78
CA PRO A 135 16.55 -3.99 -4.04
C PRO A 135 17.18 -5.09 -4.92
N PRO A 136 18.07 -5.92 -4.36
CA PRO A 136 18.66 -7.01 -5.10
C PRO A 136 17.55 -7.99 -5.51
N LYS A 137 17.69 -8.53 -6.74
CA LYS A 137 16.71 -9.40 -7.41
C LYS A 137 15.50 -8.69 -8.03
N THR A 138 15.44 -7.36 -8.02
CA THR A 138 14.43 -6.66 -8.82
C THR A 138 14.71 -6.88 -10.32
N LYS A 139 13.80 -7.58 -11.00
CA LYS A 139 13.79 -7.83 -12.45
C LYS A 139 12.66 -7.08 -13.15
N GLU A 140 12.74 -7.00 -14.48
CA GLU A 140 11.71 -6.43 -15.36
C GLU A 140 10.29 -6.96 -15.07
N ILE A 141 10.16 -8.28 -14.89
CA ILE A 141 8.89 -8.97 -14.65
C ILE A 141 8.13 -8.39 -13.45
N HIS A 142 8.81 -7.80 -12.46
CA HIS A 142 8.14 -7.22 -11.30
C HIS A 142 7.43 -5.89 -11.59
N PHE A 143 7.67 -5.28 -12.75
CA PHE A 143 6.99 -4.07 -13.18
C PHE A 143 5.75 -4.36 -14.04
N ASP A 144 5.55 -5.60 -14.47
CA ASP A 144 4.36 -6.04 -15.19
C ASP A 144 3.36 -6.66 -14.20
N TYR A 145 2.40 -5.84 -13.77
CA TYR A 145 1.39 -6.26 -12.80
C TYR A 145 0.45 -7.33 -13.36
N ASP A 146 0.07 -7.23 -14.63
CA ASP A 146 -0.95 -8.10 -15.22
C ASP A 146 -0.42 -9.52 -15.41
N THR A 147 0.83 -9.67 -15.84
CA THR A 147 1.51 -10.96 -15.90
C THR A 147 1.68 -11.57 -14.51
N LEU A 148 2.14 -10.78 -13.54
CA LEU A 148 2.34 -11.27 -12.17
C LEU A 148 1.03 -11.74 -11.51
N VAL A 149 -0.09 -11.06 -11.78
CA VAL A 149 -1.42 -11.46 -11.29
C VAL A 149 -1.89 -12.76 -11.95
N LYS A 150 -1.66 -12.92 -13.26
CA LYS A 150 -1.98 -14.18 -13.97
C LYS A 150 -1.17 -15.34 -13.40
N ASP A 151 0.16 -15.17 -13.29
CA ASP A 151 1.05 -16.18 -12.72
C ASP A 151 0.64 -16.54 -11.30
N ASN A 152 0.27 -15.56 -10.48
CA ASN A 152 -0.21 -15.81 -9.12
C ASN A 152 -1.49 -16.64 -9.12
N ARG A 153 -2.45 -16.33 -9.99
CA ARG A 153 -3.70 -17.07 -10.15
C ARG A 153 -3.45 -18.50 -10.61
N ASP A 154 -2.53 -18.72 -11.54
CA ASP A 154 -2.19 -20.04 -12.05
C ASP A 154 -1.50 -20.89 -10.97
N LEU A 155 -0.58 -20.28 -10.21
CA LEU A 155 0.05 -20.91 -9.05
C LEU A 155 -0.98 -21.27 -7.98
N GLN A 156 -1.96 -20.40 -7.71
CA GLN A 156 -3.04 -20.68 -6.76
C GLN A 156 -3.93 -21.84 -7.24
N GLN A 157 -4.25 -21.92 -8.53
CA GLN A 157 -5.04 -23.03 -9.10
C GLN A 157 -4.28 -24.36 -9.04
N SER A 158 -2.99 -24.35 -9.36
CA SER A 158 -2.12 -25.51 -9.23
C SER A 158 -2.03 -25.99 -7.78
N LEU A 159 -1.84 -25.05 -6.85
CA LEU A 159 -1.83 -25.34 -5.42
C LEU A 159 -3.17 -25.94 -4.95
N ALA A 160 -4.30 -25.33 -5.32
CA ALA A 160 -5.62 -25.83 -4.95
C ALA A 160 -5.88 -27.24 -5.48
N THR A 161 -5.45 -27.53 -6.71
CA THR A 161 -5.57 -28.86 -7.32
C THR A 161 -4.72 -29.89 -6.57
N SER A 162 -3.47 -29.54 -6.24
CA SER A 162 -2.57 -30.41 -5.48
C SER A 162 -3.07 -30.65 -4.05
N VAL A 163 -3.61 -29.63 -3.37
CA VAL A 163 -4.21 -29.78 -2.05
C VAL A 163 -5.42 -30.71 -2.11
N LYS A 164 -6.28 -30.55 -3.13
CA LYS A 164 -7.44 -31.43 -3.34
C LYS A 164 -7.03 -32.88 -3.59
N SER A 165 -6.02 -33.11 -4.42
CA SER A 165 -5.52 -34.47 -4.69
C SER A 165 -4.93 -35.10 -3.43
N ASN A 166 -4.13 -34.36 -2.67
CA ASN A 166 -3.58 -34.83 -1.40
C ASN A 166 -4.67 -35.19 -0.40
N LEU A 167 -5.69 -34.34 -0.26
CA LEU A 167 -6.81 -34.60 0.64
C LEU A 167 -7.57 -35.88 0.23
N SER A 168 -7.79 -36.10 -1.06
CA SER A 168 -8.40 -37.33 -1.56
C SER A 168 -7.57 -38.58 -1.22
N LEU A 169 -6.25 -38.50 -1.36
CA LEU A 169 -5.34 -39.61 -1.03
C LEU A 169 -5.31 -39.89 0.47
N VAL A 170 -5.30 -38.85 1.31
CA VAL A 170 -5.35 -39.00 2.77
C VAL A 170 -6.63 -39.72 3.19
N ASN A 171 -7.78 -39.32 2.65
CA ASN A 171 -9.07 -39.98 2.94
C ASN A 171 -9.07 -41.45 2.50
N GLU A 172 -8.50 -41.75 1.33
CA GLU A 172 -8.41 -43.12 0.83
C GLU A 172 -7.50 -43.99 1.71
N VAL A 173 -6.36 -43.45 2.15
CA VAL A 173 -5.46 -44.14 3.09
C VAL A 173 -6.16 -44.42 4.41
N GLU A 174 -6.94 -43.48 4.94
CA GLU A 174 -7.72 -43.69 6.16
C GLU A 174 -8.77 -44.79 6.00
N LYS A 175 -9.51 -44.77 4.88
CA LYS A 175 -10.48 -45.81 4.55
C LYS A 175 -9.83 -47.20 4.46
N GLN A 176 -8.70 -47.30 3.78
CA GLN A 176 -7.96 -48.56 3.65
C GLN A 176 -7.41 -49.05 4.99
N LYS A 177 -6.91 -48.16 5.84
CA LYS A 177 -6.48 -48.51 7.19
C LYS A 177 -7.61 -49.07 8.04
N LEU A 178 -8.80 -48.48 7.95
CA LEU A 178 -10.00 -48.98 8.65
C LEU A 178 -10.41 -50.36 8.12
N ALA A 179 -10.47 -50.55 6.81
CA ALA A 179 -10.79 -51.85 6.19
C ALA A 179 -9.80 -52.95 6.62
N LEU A 180 -8.50 -52.66 6.59
CA LEU A 180 -7.45 -53.58 7.05
C LEU A 180 -7.57 -53.92 8.54
N SER A 181 -7.98 -52.95 9.37
CA SER A 181 -8.18 -53.21 10.80
C SER A 181 -9.38 -54.13 11.06
N SER A 182 -10.47 -53.99 10.29
CA SER A 182 -11.63 -54.88 10.35
C SER A 182 -11.28 -56.29 9.91
N GLU A 183 -10.62 -56.43 8.76
CA GLU A 183 -10.18 -57.72 8.22
C GLU A 183 -9.22 -58.43 9.18
N ARG A 184 -8.27 -57.71 9.78
CA ARG A 184 -7.38 -58.26 10.81
C ARG A 184 -8.15 -58.78 12.02
N HIS A 185 -9.14 -58.03 12.50
CA HIS A 185 -9.97 -58.46 13.61
C HIS A 185 -10.80 -59.72 13.27
N GLU A 186 -11.36 -59.80 12.06
CA GLU A 186 -12.10 -60.97 11.59
C GLU A 186 -11.20 -62.21 11.48
N LEU A 187 -10.00 -62.07 10.90
CA LEU A 187 -9.02 -63.15 10.79
C LEU A 187 -8.53 -63.65 12.15
N GLU A 188 -8.31 -62.75 13.12
CA GLU A 188 -7.96 -63.13 14.49
C GLU A 188 -9.10 -63.91 15.16
N GLY A 189 -10.35 -63.50 14.93
CA GLY A 189 -11.55 -64.22 15.34
C GLY A 189 -11.58 -65.65 14.81
N LEU A 190 -11.40 -65.84 13.50
CA LEU A 190 -11.40 -67.15 12.85
C LEU A 190 -10.22 -68.03 13.30
N GLY A 191 -9.00 -67.48 13.37
CA GLY A 191 -7.82 -68.24 13.82
C GLY A 191 -7.84 -68.61 15.30
N SER A 192 -8.61 -67.90 16.13
CA SER A 192 -8.85 -68.28 17.53
C SER A 192 -9.98 -69.30 17.69
N ALA A 193 -10.90 -69.39 16.73
CA ALA A 193 -11.94 -70.42 16.67
C ALA A 193 -11.39 -71.75 16.16
N ASP A 194 -10.57 -71.71 15.11
CA ASP A 194 -9.94 -72.90 14.51
C ASP A 194 -8.99 -73.59 15.52
N ARG A 195 -8.20 -72.81 16.26
CA ARG A 195 -7.37 -73.32 17.37
C ARG A 195 -8.16 -73.93 18.53
N ARG A 196 -9.46 -73.64 18.66
CA ARG A 196 -10.33 -74.24 19.68
C ARG A 196 -11.00 -75.54 19.23
N VAL A 197 -10.98 -75.87 17.94
CA VAL A 197 -11.60 -77.10 17.38
C VAL A 197 -10.59 -78.25 17.26
N VAL A 198 -9.28 -77.95 17.28
CA VAL A 198 -8.19 -78.92 17.09
C VAL A 198 -7.51 -79.35 18.42
N GLY A 199 -8.01 -78.90 19.57
CA GLY A 199 -7.55 -79.30 20.91
C GLY A 199 -8.61 -80.12 21.64
#